data_AF-A0AB37TTF1-F1
#
_entry.id   AF-A0AB37TTF1-F1
#
_cell.length_a   1.000
_cell.length_b   1.000
_cell.length_c   1.000
_cell.angle_alpha   90.00
_cell.angle_beta   90.00
_cell.angle_gamma   90.00
#
_symmetry.space_group_name_H-M   'P 1'
#
loop_
_entity.id
_entity.type
_entity.pdbx_description
1 polymer ?
#
loop_
_entity_poly.entity_id
_entity_poly.type
_entity_poly.pdbx_seq_one_letter_code
_entity_poly.pdbx_strand_id
1 'polypeptide(L)'
;MHQTAADLRATLTTLAGRWEQMATNEEASIPLLQGPAAEQVGAQVHQRIATYRKAAADLRDVLRTGRIPHDLMTDAELDQHGTTEEVTR
;
A
#
# COMPACT_ATOMS: atom_id res chain seq x y z
N MET A 1 -7.88 -26.13 9.76
CA MET A 1 -7.00 -24.93 9.68
C MET A 1 -7.01 -24.20 8.33
N HIS A 2 -7.96 -24.47 7.43
CA HIS A 2 -8.03 -23.78 6.11
C HIS A 2 -8.87 -22.47 6.13
N GLN A 3 -9.67 -22.26 7.17
CA GLN A 3 -10.58 -21.11 7.29
C GLN A 3 -9.82 -19.77 7.40
N THR A 4 -8.76 -19.72 8.22
CA THR A 4 -8.04 -18.49 8.55
C THR A 4 -7.25 -17.89 7.38
N ALA A 5 -6.67 -18.74 6.52
CA ALA A 5 -5.93 -18.27 5.35
C ALA A 5 -6.87 -17.70 4.27
N ALA A 6 -8.04 -18.31 4.08
CA ALA A 6 -9.07 -17.82 3.17
C ALA A 6 -9.63 -16.47 3.65
N ASP A 7 -9.89 -16.36 4.96
CA ASP A 7 -10.39 -15.13 5.59
C ASP A 7 -9.36 -13.98 5.49
N LEU A 8 -8.07 -14.28 5.68
CA LEU A 8 -6.99 -13.30 5.51
C LEU A 8 -6.89 -12.83 4.05
N ARG A 9 -6.93 -13.75 3.08
CA ARG A 9 -6.88 -13.41 1.65
C ARG A 9 -8.05 -12.51 1.24
N ALA A 10 -9.26 -12.82 1.71
CA ALA A 10 -10.45 -12.01 1.45
C ALA A 10 -10.35 -10.62 2.10
N THR A 11 -9.82 -10.56 3.32
CA THR A 11 -9.63 -9.30 4.06
C THR A 11 -8.63 -8.38 3.36
N LEU A 12 -7.45 -8.89 2.99
CA LEU A 12 -6.43 -8.10 2.30
C LEU A 12 -6.91 -7.65 0.91
N THR A 13 -7.67 -8.49 0.20
CA THR A 13 -8.27 -8.13 -1.09
C THR A 13 -9.26 -6.96 -0.93
N THR A 14 -10.11 -7.04 0.10
CA THR A 14 -11.07 -5.97 0.42
C THR A 14 -10.35 -4.69 0.79
N LEU A 15 -9.28 -4.78 1.58
CA LEU A 15 -8.51 -3.63 2.01
C LEU A 15 -7.80 -2.94 0.84
N ALA A 16 -7.20 -3.71 -0.08
CA ALA A 16 -6.61 -3.16 -1.31
C ALA A 16 -7.65 -2.43 -2.16
N GLY A 17 -8.86 -2.99 -2.28
CA GLY A 17 -9.97 -2.33 -2.98
C GLY A 17 -10.40 -1.01 -2.34
N ARG A 18 -10.45 -0.95 -1.00
CA ARG A 18 -10.80 0.29 -0.28
C ARG A 18 -9.75 1.39 -0.48
N TRP A 19 -8.47 1.06 -0.50
CA TRP A 19 -7.41 2.03 -0.77
C TRP A 19 -7.51 2.61 -2.18
N GLU A 20 -7.77 1.79 -3.20
CA GLU A 20 -8.05 2.31 -4.55
C GLU A 20 -9.27 3.23 -4.57
N GLN A 21 -10.36 2.82 -3.90
CA GLN A 21 -11.57 3.62 -3.86
C GLN A 21 -11.32 4.99 -3.22
N MET A 22 -10.51 5.05 -2.15
CA MET A 22 -10.10 6.32 -1.54
C MET A 22 -9.28 7.17 -2.53
N ALA A 23 -8.36 6.57 -3.28
CA ALA A 23 -7.60 7.27 -4.32
C ALA A 23 -8.51 7.85 -5.40
N THR A 24 -9.48 7.06 -5.90
CA THR A 24 -10.46 7.51 -6.90
C THR A 24 -11.33 8.66 -6.37
N ASN A 25 -11.79 8.57 -5.12
CA ASN A 25 -12.63 9.61 -4.51
C ASN A 25 -11.85 10.93 -4.36
N GLU A 26 -10.59 10.87 -3.93
CA GLU A 26 -9.72 12.04 -3.86
C GLU A 26 -9.44 12.64 -5.25
N GLU A 27 -9.18 11.80 -6.26
CA GLU A 27 -8.94 12.24 -7.63
C GLU A 27 -10.16 12.97 -8.21
N ALA A 28 -11.37 12.47 -7.94
CA ALA A 28 -12.63 13.12 -8.31
C ALA A 28 -12.83 14.48 -7.62
N SER A 29 -12.12 14.75 -6.52
CA SER A 29 -12.19 16.01 -5.77
C SER A 29 -11.29 17.10 -6.33
N ILE A 30 -10.27 16.75 -7.12
CA ILE A 30 -9.27 17.70 -7.67
C ILE A 30 -9.92 18.83 -8.48
N PRO A 31 -10.89 18.59 -9.39
CA PRO A 31 -11.52 19.66 -10.18
C PRO A 31 -12.29 20.70 -9.35
N LEU A 32 -12.59 20.40 -8.08
CA LEU A 32 -13.30 21.31 -7.17
C LEU A 32 -12.36 22.33 -6.50
N LEU A 33 -11.04 22.14 -6.60
CA LEU A 33 -10.05 23.05 -6.04
C LEU A 33 -9.91 24.28 -6.95
N GLN A 34 -10.21 25.47 -6.41
CA GLN A 34 -10.05 26.75 -7.13
C GLN A 34 -9.36 27.81 -6.27
N GLY A 35 -8.68 28.75 -6.94
CA GLY A 35 -8.01 29.90 -6.31
C GLY A 35 -6.51 29.68 -6.05
N PRO A 36 -5.81 30.70 -5.53
CA PRO A 36 -4.35 30.71 -5.38
C PRO A 36 -3.79 29.66 -4.39
N ALA A 37 -4.63 29.14 -3.48
CA ALA A 37 -4.26 28.02 -2.60
C ALA A 37 -4.39 26.64 -3.27
N ALA A 38 -5.00 26.56 -4.46
CA ALA A 38 -5.31 25.29 -5.12
C ALA A 38 -4.05 24.51 -5.52
N GLU A 39 -2.93 25.17 -5.80
CA GLU A 39 -1.69 24.49 -6.17
C GLU A 39 -1.10 23.68 -5.01
N GLN A 40 -1.05 24.26 -3.80
CA GLN A 40 -0.54 23.57 -2.61
C GLN A 40 -1.47 22.44 -2.18
N VAL A 41 -2.77 22.69 -2.20
CA VAL A 41 -3.78 21.67 -1.87
C VAL A 41 -3.76 20.56 -2.93
N GLY A 42 -3.61 20.90 -4.21
CA GLY A 42 -3.48 19.94 -5.30
C GLY A 42 -2.27 19.02 -5.11
N ALA A 43 -1.09 19.56 -4.80
CA ALA A 43 0.11 18.77 -4.53
C ALA A 43 -0.10 17.80 -3.35
N GLN A 44 -0.74 18.25 -2.26
CA GLN A 44 -1.04 17.41 -1.11
C GLN A 44 -2.06 16.30 -1.44
N VAL A 45 -3.08 16.62 -2.23
CA VAL A 45 -4.09 15.64 -2.70
C VAL A 45 -3.42 14.60 -3.60
N HIS A 46 -2.57 15.03 -4.55
CA HIS A 46 -1.80 14.10 -5.39
C HIS A 46 -0.90 13.19 -4.58
N GLN A 47 -0.21 13.71 -3.55
CA GLN A 47 0.61 12.89 -2.66
C GLN A 47 -0.24 11.84 -1.92
N ARG A 48 -1.41 12.21 -1.42
CA ARG A 48 -2.32 11.27 -0.74
C ARG A 48 -2.84 10.19 -1.70
N ILE A 49 -3.23 10.55 -2.92
CA ILE A 49 -3.62 9.61 -3.97
C ILE A 49 -2.50 8.61 -4.25
N ALA A 50 -1.26 9.08 -4.40
CA ALA A 50 -0.11 8.22 -4.64
C ALA A 50 0.11 7.25 -3.47
N THR A 51 0.01 7.72 -2.23
CA THR A 51 0.11 6.87 -1.04
C THR A 51 -0.97 5.79 -1.01
N TYR A 52 -2.23 6.13 -1.30
CA TYR A 52 -3.32 5.17 -1.32
C TYR A 52 -3.13 4.10 -2.41
N ARG A 53 -2.71 4.51 -3.62
CA ARG A 53 -2.40 3.58 -4.71
C ARG A 53 -1.21 2.68 -4.38
N LYS A 54 -0.16 3.21 -3.74
CA LYS A 54 0.98 2.40 -3.27
C LYS A 54 0.53 1.36 -2.25
N ALA A 55 -0.23 1.76 -1.22
CA ALA A 55 -0.74 0.81 -0.23
C ALA A 55 -1.60 -0.30 -0.85
N ALA A 56 -2.44 0.03 -1.84
CA ALA A 56 -3.22 -0.96 -2.58
C ALA A 56 -2.33 -1.91 -3.40
N ALA A 57 -1.28 -1.39 -4.04
CA ALA A 57 -0.32 -2.18 -4.80
C ALA A 57 0.48 -3.13 -3.90
N ASP A 58 0.97 -2.66 -2.76
CA ASP A 58 1.76 -3.47 -1.84
C ASP A 58 0.92 -4.64 -1.28
N LEU A 59 -0.35 -4.41 -0.93
CA LEU A 59 -1.26 -5.47 -0.50
C LEU A 59 -1.52 -6.52 -1.60
N ARG A 60 -1.64 -6.08 -2.85
CA ARG A 60 -1.76 -7.01 -3.98
C ARG A 60 -0.48 -7.80 -4.20
N ASP A 61 0.67 -7.20 -3.95
CA ASP A 61 1.94 -7.90 -4.06
C ASP A 61 2.06 -8.99 -3.01
N VAL A 62 1.71 -8.70 -1.75
CA VAL A 62 1.62 -9.71 -0.67
C VAL A 62 0.68 -10.86 -1.06
N LEU A 63 -0.50 -10.54 -1.61
CA LEU A 63 -1.47 -11.55 -2.05
C LEU A 63 -0.98 -12.42 -3.21
N ARG A 64 -0.09 -11.88 -4.04
CA ARG A 64 0.48 -12.53 -5.22
C ARG A 64 1.70 -13.39 -4.89
N THR A 65 2.60 -12.87 -4.06
CA THR A 65 3.89 -13.50 -3.75
C THR A 65 3.86 -14.30 -2.46
N GLY A 66 2.88 -14.04 -1.58
CA GLY A 66 2.84 -14.59 -0.22
C GLY A 66 3.92 -14.01 0.69
N ARG A 67 4.61 -12.93 0.28
CA ARG A 67 5.72 -12.31 1.03
C ARG A 67 5.43 -10.84 1.28
N ILE A 68 5.89 -10.34 2.42
CA ILE A 68 5.84 -8.90 2.75
C ILE A 68 6.99 -8.20 2.02
N PRO A 69 6.73 -7.13 1.24
CA PRO A 69 7.77 -6.30 0.65
C PRO A 69 8.75 -5.75 1.70
N HIS A 70 10.04 -5.73 1.39
CA HIS A 70 11.10 -5.31 2.31
C HIS A 70 10.93 -3.86 2.78
N ASP A 71 10.38 -2.99 1.95
CA ASP A 71 10.08 -1.59 2.28
C ASP A 71 8.92 -1.43 3.28
N LEU A 72 8.15 -2.50 3.52
CA LEU A 72 7.08 -2.56 4.51
C LEU A 72 7.47 -3.29 5.79
N MET A 73 8.63 -3.93 5.82
CA MET A 73 9.15 -4.61 7.01
C MET A 73 9.72 -3.60 7.99
N THR A 74 9.53 -3.89 9.28
CA THR A 74 10.22 -3.20 10.37
C THR A 74 11.68 -3.65 10.45
N ASP A 75 12.55 -2.83 11.03
CA ASP A 75 13.98 -3.17 11.22
C ASP A 75 14.17 -4.55 11.88
N ALA A 76 13.33 -4.88 12.85
CA ALA A 76 13.36 -6.18 13.53
C ALA A 76 12.95 -7.37 12.64
N GLU A 77 12.07 -7.16 11.66
CA GLU A 77 11.70 -8.18 10.67
C GLU A 77 12.80 -8.33 9.61
N LEU A 78 13.49 -7.24 9.25
CA LEU A 78 14.62 -7.26 8.33
C LEU A 78 15.82 -8.05 8.87
N ASP A 79 16.18 -7.85 10.14
CA ASP A 79 17.27 -8.58 10.79
C ASP A 79 17.05 -10.11 10.80
N GLN A 80 15.78 -10.56 10.86
CA GLN A 80 15.40 -11.97 10.82
C GLN A 80 15.52 -12.58 9.41
N HIS A 81 15.40 -11.77 8.37
CA HIS A 81 15.55 -12.19 6.98
C HIS A 81 16.96 -11.99 6.42
N GLY A 82 17.77 -11.11 7.03
CA GLY A 82 19.15 -10.81 6.63
C GLY A 82 20.20 -11.87 7.00
N THR A 83 19.87 -12.87 7.82
CA THR A 83 20.84 -13.89 8.27
C THR A 83 21.04 -15.06 7.29
N THR A 84 20.35 -15.09 6.14
CA THR A 84 20.46 -16.23 5.18
C THR A 84 21.33 -15.94 3.95
N GLU A 85 21.73 -14.69 3.67
CA GLU A 85 22.56 -14.36 2.48
C GLU A 85 24.04 -14.09 2.77
N GLU A 86 24.54 -14.30 4.00
CA GLU A 86 25.95 -14.07 4.36
C GLU A 86 26.71 -15.35 4.78
N VAL A 87 26.41 -16.49 4.14
CA VAL A 87 27.24 -17.71 4.23
C VAL A 87 27.40 -18.38 2.86
N THR A 88 27.75 -17.63 1.80
CA THR A 88 28.61 -18.12 0.70
C THR A 88 28.94 -16.99 -0.29
N ARG A 89 30.00 -16.24 -0.03
CA ARG A 89 31.05 -15.94 -1.02
C ARG A 89 32.25 -15.27 -0.37
#